data_AF-Q3TRE1-F1
#
_entry.id   AF-Q3TRE1-F1
#
_cell.length_a   1.000
_cell.length_b   1.000
_cell.length_c   1.000
_cell.angle_alpha   90.00
_cell.angle_beta   90.00
_cell.angle_gamma   90.00
#
_symmetry.space_group_name_H-M   'P 1'
#
loop_
_entity.id
_entity.type
_entity.pdbx_description
1 polymer ?
#
loop_
_entity_poly.entity_id
_entity_poly.type
_entity_poly.pdbx_seq_one_letter_code
_entity_poly.pdbx_strand_id
1 'polypeptide(L)'
;MDEADRQLLRRCRVRLVSELQVAELWDALLSRELFTRDMIEDIQQAGSGSRRDQARQLVTDLETRGRQALPLFISCLEDTGQGTLASLLQSGRQAAKQDPEAVKPLDHLVPVVLGPMGLTAKEQRVVKLDPSQPAVGNLTPVVLGPEELWPARLKPEVLRPETPRPVDIGSGGAHDVCVPGKIRGHADMAYTLDSDPCGHCLIINNVNFCPSSGLGTRTGSNLDRDKLEHRFRWLRFMVEVKNDLTAKKMVTALMEMAHRNHRALDCFVVVILSHGCQASHLQFPGAVYGTDGCSVSIEKIVNIFNGSGCPSLGGKPKLFFIQACGGGEWPGARWE
;
A
#
# COMPACT_ATOMS: atom_id res chain seq x y z
N MET A 1 -18.55 3.31 -11.04
CA MET A 1 -18.21 3.67 -12.42
C MET A 1 -18.03 2.41 -13.26
N ASP A 2 -18.19 2.44 -14.58
CA ASP A 2 -17.79 1.30 -15.42
C ASP A 2 -16.26 1.30 -15.63
N GLU A 3 -15.70 0.19 -16.11
CA GLU A 3 -14.24 0.06 -16.22
C GLU A 3 -13.64 0.95 -17.32
N ALA A 4 -14.41 1.22 -18.38
CA ALA A 4 -13.98 2.10 -19.46
C ALA A 4 -13.81 3.55 -18.96
N ASP A 5 -14.80 4.06 -18.22
CA ASP A 5 -14.77 5.39 -17.61
C ASP A 5 -13.64 5.49 -16.56
N ARG A 6 -13.38 4.43 -15.77
CA ARG A 6 -12.22 4.39 -14.85
C ARG A 6 -10.89 4.44 -15.58
N GLN A 7 -10.72 3.65 -16.65
CA GLN A 7 -9.49 3.67 -17.44
C GLN A 7 -9.26 5.03 -18.09
N LEU A 8 -10.32 5.68 -18.57
CA LEU A 8 -10.25 7.04 -19.10
C LEU A 8 -9.77 8.03 -18.05
N LEU A 9 -10.37 8.02 -16.84
CA LEU A 9 -9.92 8.87 -15.73
C LEU A 9 -8.44 8.64 -15.39
N ARG A 10 -8.00 7.37 -15.35
CA ARG A 10 -6.59 7.01 -15.07
C ARG A 10 -5.63 7.55 -16.14
N ARG A 11 -6.01 7.47 -17.42
CA ARG A 11 -5.22 8.03 -18.54
C ARG A 11 -5.16 9.56 -18.47
N CYS A 12 -6.27 10.21 -18.14
CA CYS A 12 -6.36 11.67 -18.05
C CYS A 12 -5.87 12.25 -16.71
N ARG A 13 -5.55 11.40 -15.72
CA ARG A 13 -5.28 11.80 -14.32
C ARG A 13 -4.21 12.87 -14.17
N VAL A 14 -3.11 12.76 -14.91
CA VAL A 14 -2.00 13.72 -14.83
C VAL A 14 -2.47 15.11 -15.23
N ARG A 15 -3.22 15.21 -16.34
CA ARG A 15 -3.78 16.48 -16.83
C ARG A 15 -4.85 17.01 -15.89
N LEU A 16 -5.79 16.17 -15.46
CA LEU A 16 -6.82 16.54 -14.51
C LEU A 16 -6.20 17.14 -13.24
N VAL A 17 -5.27 16.44 -12.59
CA VAL A 17 -4.63 16.95 -11.36
C VAL A 17 -3.86 18.25 -11.60
N SER A 18 -3.26 18.43 -12.78
CA SER A 18 -2.51 19.64 -13.11
C SER A 18 -3.41 20.85 -13.36
N GLU A 19 -4.48 20.68 -14.14
CA GLU A 19 -5.29 21.75 -14.73
C GLU A 19 -6.62 22.03 -13.99
N LEU A 20 -7.14 21.07 -13.20
CA LEU A 20 -8.45 21.17 -12.55
C LEU A 20 -8.51 22.29 -11.51
N GLN A 21 -9.50 23.16 -11.66
CA GLN A 21 -9.88 24.21 -10.72
C GLN A 21 -10.97 23.69 -9.79
N VAL A 22 -10.56 23.25 -8.61
CA VAL A 22 -11.46 22.56 -7.68
C VAL A 22 -12.37 23.49 -6.89
N ALA A 23 -11.94 24.74 -6.64
CA ALA A 23 -12.71 25.72 -5.87
C ALA A 23 -14.09 26.00 -6.51
N GLU A 24 -14.12 26.17 -7.82
CA GLU A 24 -15.35 26.45 -8.59
C GLU A 24 -16.27 25.23 -8.71
N LEU A 25 -15.78 24.02 -8.42
CA LEU A 25 -16.51 22.77 -8.63
C LEU A 25 -17.40 22.38 -7.46
N TRP A 26 -17.12 22.83 -6.23
CA TRP A 26 -17.78 22.29 -5.04
C TRP A 26 -19.30 22.44 -5.06
N ASP A 27 -19.81 23.61 -5.41
CA ASP A 27 -21.26 23.86 -5.47
C ASP A 27 -21.94 23.04 -6.59
N ALA A 28 -21.27 22.90 -7.73
CA ALA A 28 -21.75 22.09 -8.85
C ALA A 28 -21.78 20.59 -8.52
N LEU A 29 -20.81 20.12 -7.72
CA LEU A 29 -20.73 18.72 -7.27
C LEU A 29 -21.79 18.40 -6.20
N LEU A 30 -22.08 19.33 -5.28
CA LEU A 30 -23.12 19.19 -4.26
C LEU A 30 -24.52 19.22 -4.87
N SER A 31 -24.79 20.20 -5.73
CA SER A 31 -26.12 20.39 -6.34
C SER A 31 -26.58 19.19 -7.18
N ARG A 32 -25.62 18.44 -7.75
CA ARG A 32 -25.89 17.21 -8.51
C ARG A 32 -25.81 15.93 -7.66
N GLU A 33 -25.68 16.07 -6.34
CA GLU A 33 -25.53 14.96 -5.38
C GLU A 33 -24.40 13.98 -5.75
N LEU A 34 -23.38 14.47 -6.50
CA LEU A 34 -22.26 13.63 -6.89
C LEU A 34 -21.35 13.36 -5.69
N PHE A 35 -21.27 14.34 -4.80
CA PHE A 35 -20.61 14.27 -3.50
C PHE A 35 -21.55 14.81 -2.43
N THR A 36 -21.51 14.24 -1.23
CA THR A 36 -22.16 14.81 -0.05
C THR A 36 -21.28 15.92 0.54
N ARG A 37 -21.87 16.79 1.37
CA ARG A 37 -21.14 17.86 2.07
C ARG A 37 -19.93 17.32 2.83
N ASP A 38 -20.13 16.30 3.65
CA ASP A 38 -19.06 15.69 4.47
C ASP A 38 -17.91 15.19 3.59
N MET A 39 -18.24 14.56 2.44
CA MET A 39 -17.21 14.04 1.54
C MET A 39 -16.46 15.16 0.80
N ILE A 40 -17.08 16.31 0.56
CA ILE A 40 -16.36 17.47 0.03
C ILE A 40 -15.43 18.06 1.09
N GLU A 41 -15.86 18.12 2.35
CA GLU A 41 -15.01 18.59 3.45
C GLU A 41 -13.76 17.69 3.59
N ASP A 42 -13.93 16.36 3.51
CA ASP A 42 -12.83 15.40 3.48
C ASP A 42 -11.87 15.63 2.29
N ILE A 43 -12.43 15.87 1.09
CA ILE A 43 -11.63 16.15 -0.12
C ILE A 43 -10.86 17.46 0.02
N GLN A 44 -11.48 18.50 0.57
CA GLN A 44 -10.86 19.80 0.78
C GLN A 44 -9.69 19.74 1.77
N GLN A 45 -9.79 18.85 2.77
CA GLN A 45 -8.77 18.61 3.78
C GLN A 45 -7.72 17.56 3.37
N ALA A 46 -7.85 16.95 2.18
CA ALA A 46 -6.97 15.88 1.75
C ALA A 46 -5.50 16.35 1.60
N GLY A 47 -4.57 15.53 2.08
CA GLY A 47 -3.13 15.78 1.99
C GLY A 47 -2.70 17.03 2.77
N SER A 48 -2.06 17.99 2.10
CA SER A 48 -1.71 19.29 2.69
C SER A 48 -2.80 20.36 2.51
N GLY A 49 -3.99 19.97 2.00
CA GLY A 49 -5.03 20.92 1.60
C GLY A 49 -4.71 21.69 0.31
N SER A 50 -3.65 21.29 -0.42
CA SER A 50 -3.30 21.95 -1.68
C SER A 50 -4.34 21.66 -2.77
N ARG A 51 -4.55 22.60 -3.70
CA ARG A 51 -5.42 22.39 -4.88
C ARG A 51 -5.10 21.09 -5.62
N ARG A 52 -3.82 20.71 -5.69
CA ARG A 52 -3.39 19.45 -6.34
C ARG A 52 -3.81 18.21 -5.55
N ASP A 53 -3.76 18.25 -4.22
CA ASP A 53 -4.23 17.15 -3.37
C ASP A 53 -5.74 17.02 -3.44
N GLN A 54 -6.47 18.13 -3.37
CA GLN A 54 -7.91 18.18 -3.55
C GLN A 54 -8.33 17.62 -4.92
N ALA A 55 -7.66 18.03 -6.00
CA ALA A 55 -7.93 17.53 -7.35
C ALA A 55 -7.65 16.03 -7.48
N ARG A 56 -6.59 15.52 -6.82
CA ARG A 56 -6.30 14.09 -6.76
C ARG A 56 -7.40 13.33 -6.03
N GLN A 57 -7.75 13.78 -4.83
CA GLN A 57 -8.74 13.11 -4.00
C GLN A 57 -10.10 13.09 -4.69
N LEU A 58 -10.51 14.22 -5.28
CA LEU A 58 -11.75 14.31 -6.06
C LEU A 58 -11.81 13.29 -7.20
N VAL A 59 -10.73 13.16 -8.00
CA VAL A 59 -10.67 12.19 -9.10
C VAL A 59 -10.70 10.74 -8.60
N THR A 60 -10.02 10.45 -7.49
CA THR A 60 -10.03 9.12 -6.86
C THR A 60 -11.43 8.75 -6.38
N ASP A 61 -12.06 9.63 -5.61
CA ASP A 61 -13.38 9.37 -5.03
C ASP A 61 -14.46 9.31 -6.11
N LEU A 62 -14.29 10.04 -7.22
CA LEU A 62 -15.19 9.97 -8.36
C LEU A 62 -15.32 8.55 -8.93
N GLU A 63 -14.24 7.74 -8.91
CA GLU A 63 -14.28 6.34 -9.38
C GLU A 63 -15.29 5.48 -8.57
N THR A 64 -15.63 5.90 -7.35
CA THR A 64 -16.52 5.18 -6.42
C THR A 64 -18.00 5.52 -6.59
N ARG A 65 -18.35 6.66 -7.22
CA ARG A 65 -19.70 7.25 -7.28
C ARG A 65 -20.69 6.58 -8.25
N GLY A 66 -20.42 5.35 -8.68
CA GLY A 66 -21.32 4.62 -9.59
C GLY A 66 -21.21 5.06 -11.06
N ARG A 67 -22.16 4.62 -11.89
CA ARG A 67 -22.09 4.72 -13.37
C ARG A 67 -22.42 6.11 -13.94
N GLN A 68 -23.15 6.93 -13.20
CA GLN A 68 -23.50 8.29 -13.62
C GLN A 68 -22.44 9.32 -13.24
N ALA A 69 -21.42 8.90 -12.48
CA ALA A 69 -20.45 9.80 -11.89
C ALA A 69 -19.65 10.60 -12.92
N LEU A 70 -19.06 9.92 -13.91
CA LEU A 70 -18.28 10.60 -14.94
C LEU A 70 -19.13 11.54 -15.80
N PRO A 71 -20.31 11.16 -16.34
CA PRO A 71 -21.14 12.10 -17.09
C PRO A 71 -21.56 13.32 -16.26
N LEU A 72 -21.98 13.14 -15.01
CA LEU A 72 -22.33 14.26 -14.13
C LEU A 72 -21.13 15.17 -13.86
N PHE A 73 -19.93 14.58 -13.66
CA PHE A 73 -18.70 15.33 -13.48
C PHE A 73 -18.33 16.16 -14.72
N ILE A 74 -18.49 15.61 -15.92
CA ILE A 74 -18.26 16.36 -17.16
C ILE A 74 -19.21 17.56 -17.25
N SER A 75 -20.49 17.37 -16.94
CA SER A 75 -21.44 18.49 -16.87
C SER A 75 -21.08 19.53 -15.80
N CYS A 76 -20.44 19.14 -14.67
CA CYS A 76 -19.89 20.11 -13.71
C CYS A 76 -18.73 20.91 -14.28
N LEU A 77 -17.85 20.27 -15.06
CA LEU A 77 -16.75 20.97 -15.72
C LEU A 77 -17.25 21.98 -16.75
N GLU A 78 -18.33 21.67 -17.47
CA GLU A 78 -18.95 22.59 -18.42
C GLU A 78 -19.55 23.81 -17.72
N ASP A 79 -20.35 23.60 -16.67
CA ASP A 79 -20.98 24.70 -15.91
C ASP A 79 -19.96 25.64 -15.26
N THR A 80 -18.81 25.10 -14.86
CA THR A 80 -17.74 25.86 -14.19
C THR A 80 -16.73 26.46 -15.16
N GLY A 81 -17.00 26.40 -16.48
CA GLY A 81 -16.14 26.98 -17.51
C GLY A 81 -14.84 26.20 -17.78
N GLN A 82 -14.70 24.98 -17.26
CA GLN A 82 -13.54 24.09 -17.47
C GLN A 82 -13.70 23.23 -18.73
N GLY A 83 -14.12 23.87 -19.83
CA GLY A 83 -14.53 23.21 -21.08
C GLY A 83 -13.42 22.41 -21.78
N THR A 84 -12.15 22.75 -21.56
CA THR A 84 -11.00 21.99 -22.11
C THR A 84 -10.91 20.60 -21.50
N LEU A 85 -11.11 20.48 -20.18
CA LEU A 85 -11.14 19.21 -19.45
C LEU A 85 -12.42 18.44 -19.75
N ALA A 86 -13.56 19.13 -19.84
CA ALA A 86 -14.83 18.53 -20.26
C ALA A 86 -14.70 17.88 -21.65
N SER A 87 -14.19 18.63 -22.64
CA SER A 87 -14.00 18.16 -24.03
C SER A 87 -13.03 16.98 -24.13
N LEU A 88 -11.96 16.98 -23.31
CA LEU A 88 -11.01 15.88 -23.23
C LEU A 88 -11.69 14.58 -22.78
N LEU A 89 -12.48 14.65 -21.70
CA LEU A 89 -13.20 13.50 -21.16
C LEU A 89 -14.35 13.06 -22.09
N GLN A 90 -15.09 14.00 -22.68
CA GLN A 90 -16.15 13.73 -23.65
C GLN A 90 -15.60 12.95 -24.87
N SER A 91 -14.52 13.46 -25.47
CA SER A 91 -13.85 12.84 -26.63
C SER A 91 -13.31 11.45 -26.29
N GLY A 92 -12.65 11.31 -25.14
CA GLY A 92 -12.11 10.02 -24.69
C GLY A 92 -13.20 8.98 -24.46
N ARG A 93 -14.37 9.40 -23.95
CA ARG A 93 -15.51 8.52 -23.71
C ARG A 93 -16.21 8.07 -24.98
N GLN A 94 -16.28 8.95 -26.00
CA GLN A 94 -16.79 8.58 -27.31
C GLN A 94 -15.87 7.61 -28.05
N ALA A 95 -14.55 7.82 -27.97
CA ALA A 95 -13.57 6.90 -28.54
C ALA A 95 -13.66 5.49 -27.91
N ALA A 96 -13.81 5.40 -26.58
CA ALA A 96 -13.97 4.13 -25.88
C ALA A 96 -15.27 3.37 -26.24
N LYS A 97 -16.30 4.07 -26.76
CA LYS A 97 -17.54 3.44 -27.24
C LYS A 97 -17.46 2.96 -28.69
N GLN A 98 -16.53 3.48 -29.48
CA GLN A 98 -16.41 3.17 -30.91
C GLN A 98 -15.40 2.04 -31.20
N ASP A 99 -14.46 1.75 -30.28
CA ASP A 99 -13.45 0.69 -30.47
C ASP A 99 -13.15 -0.09 -29.17
N PRO A 100 -13.74 -1.29 -28.97
CA PRO A 100 -13.47 -2.13 -27.80
C PRO A 100 -12.10 -2.84 -27.80
N GLU A 101 -11.36 -2.87 -28.93
CA GLU A 101 -10.14 -3.69 -29.09
C GLU A 101 -8.82 -2.93 -28.88
N ALA A 102 -8.82 -1.61 -28.78
CA ALA A 102 -7.61 -0.80 -28.53
C ALA A 102 -7.11 -0.83 -27.07
N VAL A 103 -7.70 -1.64 -26.19
CA VAL A 103 -7.31 -1.81 -24.78
C VAL A 103 -6.43 -3.06 -24.63
N LYS A 104 -5.19 -3.00 -25.11
CA LYS A 104 -4.11 -3.90 -24.67
C LYS A 104 -3.02 -3.08 -23.96
N PRO A 105 -2.56 -3.50 -22.77
CA PRO A 105 -1.40 -2.89 -22.11
C PRO A 105 -0.15 -3.07 -22.97
N LEU A 106 0.66 -2.03 -23.04
CA LEU A 106 2.01 -2.05 -23.64
C LEU A 106 2.96 -2.77 -22.65
N ASP A 107 2.84 -4.09 -22.57
CA ASP A 107 3.90 -4.92 -22.00
C ASP A 107 4.95 -5.17 -23.09
N HIS A 108 6.22 -5.26 -22.68
CA HIS A 108 7.42 -5.51 -23.49
C HIS A 108 8.24 -4.25 -23.90
N LEU A 109 8.96 -3.69 -22.92
CA LEU A 109 10.29 -3.16 -23.17
C LEU A 109 11.29 -3.94 -22.31
N VAL A 110 12.01 -4.86 -22.97
CA VAL A 110 13.19 -5.52 -22.42
C VAL A 110 14.36 -4.53 -22.54
N PRO A 111 15.12 -4.22 -21.47
CA PRO A 111 16.31 -3.39 -21.61
C PRO A 111 17.42 -4.17 -22.31
N VAL A 112 17.86 -3.62 -23.44
CA VAL A 112 19.10 -3.99 -24.15
C VAL A 112 20.30 -3.89 -23.19
N VAL A 113 21.06 -4.97 -23.10
CA VAL A 113 22.33 -5.03 -22.37
C VAL A 113 23.42 -4.38 -23.21
N LEU A 114 24.00 -3.29 -22.72
CA LEU A 114 25.31 -2.81 -23.17
C LEU A 114 26.32 -3.05 -22.05
N GLY A 115 27.32 -3.87 -22.37
CA GLY A 115 28.41 -4.25 -21.47
C GLY A 115 29.44 -3.13 -21.26
N PRO A 116 30.47 -3.39 -20.42
CA PRO A 116 31.16 -2.35 -19.66
C PRO A 116 32.40 -1.80 -20.38
N MET A 117 32.63 -0.51 -20.22
CA MET A 117 33.97 0.11 -20.19
C MET A 117 34.05 0.85 -18.86
N GLY A 118 34.96 0.62 -17.92
CA GLY A 118 36.36 0.27 -18.08
C GLY A 118 37.19 1.52 -17.79
N LEU A 119 37.31 1.94 -16.53
CA LEU A 119 38.36 2.88 -16.09
C LEU A 119 38.82 2.58 -14.66
N THR A 120 40.13 2.71 -14.52
CA THR A 120 41.05 2.12 -13.55
C THR A 120 41.24 2.92 -12.27
N ALA A 121 41.77 2.23 -11.27
CA ALA A 121 42.11 2.67 -9.93
C ALA A 121 43.01 3.92 -9.83
N LYS A 122 42.80 4.69 -8.75
CA LYS A 122 43.89 5.33 -7.99
C LYS A 122 43.61 5.23 -6.48
N GLU A 123 44.54 4.55 -5.81
CA GLU A 123 44.95 4.62 -4.41
C GLU A 123 44.91 6.06 -3.83
N GLN A 124 44.57 6.34 -2.57
CA GLN A 124 45.25 6.10 -1.28
C GLN A 124 44.38 6.90 -0.26
N ARG A 125 44.19 6.60 1.03
CA ARG A 125 45.12 6.28 2.11
C ARG A 125 44.31 5.82 3.33
N VAL A 126 44.82 4.80 3.99
CA VAL A 126 44.38 4.32 5.31
C VAL A 126 44.79 5.32 6.38
N VAL A 127 43.86 5.72 7.25
CA VAL A 127 44.17 6.19 8.61
C VAL A 127 43.28 5.40 9.58
N LYS A 128 43.92 4.50 10.33
CA LYS A 128 43.37 3.85 11.52
C LYS A 128 43.38 4.86 12.67
N LEU A 129 42.25 5.04 13.34
CA LEU A 129 42.22 5.33 14.77
C LEU A 129 41.12 4.47 15.42
N ASP A 130 41.53 3.74 16.45
CA ASP A 130 40.70 2.91 17.34
C ASP A 130 40.58 3.65 18.70
N PRO A 131 39.81 3.17 19.68
CA PRO A 131 38.47 3.64 19.99
C PRO A 131 38.42 4.41 21.32
N SER A 132 37.49 5.35 21.45
CA SER A 132 37.12 5.92 22.75
C SER A 132 35.60 6.04 22.85
N GLN A 133 35.06 5.39 23.89
CA GLN A 133 33.66 5.40 24.30
C GLN A 133 33.11 6.82 24.47
N PRO A 134 31.77 6.97 24.42
CA PRO A 134 31.16 7.68 25.54
C PRO A 134 29.88 7.04 26.08
N ALA A 135 29.83 7.09 27.41
CA ALA A 135 28.71 7.50 28.26
C ALA A 135 27.36 6.77 28.13
N VAL A 136 27.14 5.91 29.13
CA VAL A 136 25.84 5.47 29.62
C VAL A 136 25.00 6.70 30.00
N GLY A 137 23.99 7.01 29.19
CA GLY A 137 22.92 7.96 29.50
C GLY A 137 21.64 7.19 29.83
N ASN A 138 21.12 7.41 31.03
CA ASN A 138 19.96 6.73 31.59
C ASN A 138 18.73 6.82 30.67
N LEU A 139 18.23 5.67 30.20
CA LEU A 139 16.88 5.53 29.67
C LEU A 139 16.10 4.60 30.60
N THR A 140 15.03 5.15 31.16
CA THR A 140 14.03 4.44 31.96
C THR A 140 13.47 3.27 31.15
N PRO A 141 13.45 2.05 31.70
CA PRO A 141 12.86 0.91 31.01
C PRO A 141 11.35 1.12 30.93
N VAL A 142 10.80 0.94 29.73
CA VAL A 142 9.36 0.75 29.54
C VAL A 142 8.97 -0.50 30.33
N VAL A 143 8.12 -0.32 31.33
CA VAL A 143 7.56 -1.40 32.15
C VAL A 143 6.79 -2.34 31.22
N LEU A 144 7.37 -3.50 30.95
CA LEU A 144 6.61 -4.64 30.46
C LEU A 144 5.66 -5.05 31.59
N GLY A 145 4.37 -5.15 31.27
CA GLY A 145 3.36 -5.66 32.20
C GLY A 145 3.75 -7.05 32.72
N PRO A 146 3.20 -7.47 33.87
CA PRO A 146 3.66 -8.64 34.61
C PRO A 146 3.70 -9.92 33.75
N GLU A 147 4.83 -10.64 33.83
CA GLU A 147 5.14 -11.86 33.06
C GLU A 147 4.20 -13.06 33.34
N GLU A 148 3.27 -12.96 34.29
CA GLU A 148 2.54 -14.11 34.83
C GLU A 148 1.28 -14.54 34.07
N LEU A 149 1.03 -14.05 32.85
CA LEU A 149 -0.17 -14.42 32.06
C LEU A 149 0.10 -14.96 30.65
N TRP A 150 1.34 -15.31 30.28
CA TRP A 150 1.59 -15.79 28.92
C TRP A 150 1.33 -17.30 28.76
N PRO A 151 0.35 -17.74 27.95
CA PRO A 151 0.09 -19.17 27.76
C PRO A 151 1.27 -19.87 27.08
N ALA A 152 1.58 -21.08 27.53
CA ALA A 152 2.73 -21.88 27.08
C ALA A 152 2.74 -22.27 25.58
N ARG A 153 1.65 -21.98 24.83
CA ARG A 153 1.56 -22.09 23.38
C ARG A 153 0.56 -21.06 22.87
N LEU A 154 1.02 -19.92 22.36
CA LEU A 154 0.11 -19.05 21.62
C LEU A 154 -0.19 -19.70 20.27
N LYS A 155 -1.48 -19.95 20.01
CA LYS A 155 -1.95 -20.13 18.64
C LYS A 155 -2.15 -18.74 18.05
N PRO A 156 -1.54 -18.40 16.90
CA PRO A 156 -1.89 -17.16 16.24
C PRO A 156 -3.38 -17.22 15.86
N GLU A 157 -4.11 -16.15 16.15
CA GLU A 157 -5.50 -15.96 15.72
C GLU A 157 -5.54 -14.68 14.88
N VAL A 158 -6.10 -14.78 13.67
CA VAL A 158 -6.31 -13.62 12.79
C VAL A 158 -7.81 -13.56 12.51
N LEU A 159 -8.43 -12.43 12.81
CA LEU A 159 -9.86 -12.24 12.59
C LEU A 159 -10.15 -12.03 11.10
N ARG A 160 -11.32 -12.51 10.68
CA ARG A 160 -11.84 -12.19 9.34
C ARG A 160 -12.39 -10.76 9.33
N PRO A 161 -12.15 -9.98 8.27
CA PRO A 161 -12.83 -8.70 8.10
C PRO A 161 -14.35 -8.91 8.02
N GLU A 162 -15.11 -8.13 8.80
CA GLU A 162 -16.57 -8.01 8.68
C GLU A 162 -16.91 -7.51 7.26
N THR A 163 -17.50 -8.36 6.43
CA THR A 163 -18.02 -7.95 5.12
C THR A 163 -19.56 -7.96 5.17
N PRO A 164 -20.23 -6.83 4.90
CA PRO A 164 -21.66 -6.84 4.66
C PRO A 164 -21.92 -7.69 3.40
N ARG A 165 -22.70 -8.76 3.52
CA ARG A 165 -23.13 -9.53 2.35
C ARG A 165 -24.08 -8.66 1.52
N PRO A 166 -24.02 -8.71 0.18
CA PRO A 166 -25.07 -8.13 -0.66
C PRO A 166 -26.42 -8.74 -0.27
N VAL A 167 -27.42 -7.89 -0.06
CA VAL A 167 -28.79 -8.33 0.18
C VAL A 167 -29.29 -8.94 -1.13
N ASP A 168 -29.55 -10.25 -1.13
CA ASP A 168 -30.21 -10.91 -2.27
C ASP A 168 -31.61 -10.33 -2.43
N ILE A 169 -31.83 -9.53 -3.47
CA ILE A 169 -33.15 -9.06 -3.90
C ILE A 169 -33.65 -10.00 -5.00
N GLY A 170 -34.71 -10.74 -4.67
CA GLY A 170 -35.58 -11.51 -5.58
C GLY A 170 -35.56 -13.01 -5.28
N SER A 171 -36.66 -13.75 -5.16
CA SER A 171 -38.06 -13.52 -5.51
C SER A 171 -38.94 -14.47 -4.68
N GLY A 172 -40.24 -14.18 -4.59
CA GLY A 172 -41.15 -14.64 -3.53
C GLY A 172 -41.38 -16.15 -3.38
N GLY A 173 -41.78 -16.50 -2.16
CA GLY A 173 -42.27 -17.82 -1.76
C GLY A 173 -42.56 -17.83 -0.27
N ALA A 174 -43.84 -17.69 0.10
CA ALA A 174 -44.30 -17.72 1.48
C ALA A 174 -43.98 -19.08 2.12
N HIS A 175 -43.27 -19.09 3.24
CA HIS A 175 -43.50 -19.97 4.38
C HIS A 175 -42.75 -19.39 5.59
N ASP A 176 -43.52 -18.90 6.54
CA ASP A 176 -43.08 -18.46 7.85
C ASP A 176 -42.68 -19.70 8.68
N VAL A 177 -41.38 -19.95 8.79
CA VAL A 177 -40.79 -20.81 9.81
C VAL A 177 -39.61 -20.07 10.40
N CYS A 178 -39.82 -19.54 11.59
CA CYS A 178 -38.78 -19.00 12.45
C CYS A 178 -37.83 -20.15 12.85
N VAL A 179 -36.73 -20.34 12.11
CA VAL A 179 -35.66 -21.26 12.51
C VAL A 179 -34.86 -20.57 13.62
N PRO A 180 -34.71 -21.18 14.81
CA PRO A 180 -33.93 -20.59 15.90
C PRO A 180 -32.49 -20.36 15.46
N GLY A 181 -31.99 -19.16 15.74
CA GLY A 181 -30.65 -18.70 15.37
C GLY A 181 -29.58 -19.76 15.68
N LYS A 182 -28.96 -20.28 14.62
CA LYS A 182 -27.76 -21.09 14.73
C LYS A 182 -26.68 -20.19 15.34
N ILE A 183 -26.34 -20.43 16.60
CA ILE A 183 -25.19 -19.79 17.25
C ILE A 183 -23.99 -20.04 16.31
N ARG A 184 -23.51 -18.98 15.64
CA ARG A 184 -22.33 -19.05 14.80
C ARG A 184 -21.17 -19.43 15.71
N GLY A 185 -20.63 -20.63 15.53
CA GLY A 185 -19.45 -21.07 16.27
C GLY A 185 -18.28 -20.14 15.99
N HIS A 186 -17.35 -20.02 16.95
CA HIS A 186 -16.12 -19.21 16.87
C HIS A 186 -15.34 -19.37 15.55
N ALA A 187 -15.45 -20.53 14.90
CA ALA A 187 -14.84 -20.86 13.62
C ALA A 187 -15.29 -19.97 12.43
N ASP A 188 -16.41 -19.26 12.54
CA ASP A 188 -16.89 -18.38 11.46
C ASP A 188 -16.20 -17.01 11.48
N MET A 189 -15.65 -16.60 12.64
CA MET A 189 -15.11 -15.25 12.89
C MET A 189 -13.59 -15.14 12.70
N ALA A 190 -12.86 -16.25 12.76
CA ALA A 190 -11.40 -16.27 12.69
C ALA A 190 -10.88 -17.15 11.54
N TYR A 191 -9.69 -16.83 11.03
CA TYR A 191 -8.97 -17.71 10.12
C TYR A 191 -8.38 -18.91 10.88
N THR A 192 -8.51 -20.10 10.29
CA THR A 192 -7.86 -21.32 10.78
C THR A 192 -6.35 -21.24 10.51
N LEU A 193 -5.54 -21.39 11.55
CA LEU A 193 -4.07 -21.36 11.50
C LEU A 193 -3.49 -22.60 12.18
N ASP A 194 -3.80 -23.78 11.64
CA ASP A 194 -3.44 -25.08 12.24
C ASP A 194 -2.25 -25.77 11.54
N SER A 195 -1.82 -25.26 10.38
CA SER A 195 -0.68 -25.78 9.62
C SER A 195 0.64 -25.58 10.38
N ASP A 196 1.55 -26.55 10.19
CA ASP A 196 2.93 -26.47 10.68
C ASP A 196 3.91 -26.73 9.53
N PRO A 197 4.68 -25.73 9.09
CA PRO A 197 4.68 -24.34 9.55
C PRO A 197 3.38 -23.58 9.21
N CYS A 198 3.05 -22.53 9.97
CA CYS A 198 1.86 -21.71 9.74
C CYS A 198 1.91 -20.98 8.39
N GLY A 199 3.11 -20.63 7.94
CA GLY A 199 3.31 -19.74 6.80
C GLY A 199 4.75 -19.39 6.55
N HIS A 200 4.99 -18.70 5.43
CA HIS A 200 6.24 -17.99 5.21
C HIS A 200 6.19 -16.60 5.86
N CYS A 201 7.33 -16.16 6.39
CA CYS A 201 7.54 -14.80 6.87
C CYS A 201 8.81 -14.22 6.24
N LEU A 202 8.68 -13.20 5.41
CA LEU A 202 9.82 -12.49 4.83
C LEU A 202 10.11 -11.23 5.64
N ILE A 203 11.34 -11.09 6.15
CA ILE A 203 11.82 -9.89 6.85
C ILE A 203 12.86 -9.19 5.98
N ILE A 204 12.53 -8.00 5.48
CA ILE A 204 13.47 -7.12 4.78
C ILE A 204 13.95 -6.07 5.77
N ASN A 205 15.26 -6.01 6.01
CA ASN A 205 15.87 -5.05 6.93
C ASN A 205 16.96 -4.24 6.22
N ASN A 206 16.63 -3.00 5.85
CA ASN A 206 17.56 -2.07 5.22
C ASN A 206 18.11 -1.12 6.28
N VAL A 207 19.42 -1.18 6.48
CA VAL A 207 20.15 -0.44 7.52
C VAL A 207 21.16 0.50 6.89
N ASN A 208 21.92 -0.01 5.92
CA ASN A 208 23.03 0.70 5.29
C ASN A 208 22.61 1.18 3.90
N PHE A 209 22.51 2.50 3.72
CA PHE A 209 22.08 3.13 2.48
C PHE A 209 23.29 3.74 1.76
N CYS A 210 23.20 3.85 0.43
CA CYS A 210 24.25 4.46 -0.36
C CYS A 210 24.43 5.94 0.03
N PRO A 211 25.67 6.45 0.16
CA PRO A 211 25.89 7.85 0.56
C PRO A 211 25.21 8.86 -0.36
N SER A 212 25.11 8.55 -1.66
CA SER A 212 24.45 9.38 -2.67
C SER A 212 22.94 9.51 -2.49
N SER A 213 22.29 8.66 -1.68
CA SER A 213 20.85 8.77 -1.39
C SER A 213 20.51 9.86 -0.37
N GLY A 214 21.49 10.32 0.42
CA GLY A 214 21.24 11.23 1.54
C GLY A 214 20.51 10.58 2.73
N LEU A 215 20.27 9.27 2.70
CA LEU A 215 19.60 8.53 3.78
C LEU A 215 20.63 8.05 4.82
N GLY A 216 20.39 8.38 6.10
CA GLY A 216 21.28 7.98 7.20
C GLY A 216 21.19 6.50 7.55
N THR A 217 22.23 5.95 8.19
CA THR A 217 22.23 4.57 8.69
C THR A 217 21.17 4.37 9.78
N ARG A 218 20.38 3.29 9.69
CA ARG A 218 19.30 2.98 10.66
C ARG A 218 19.81 2.17 11.85
N THR A 219 20.63 2.81 12.70
CA THR A 219 21.18 2.19 13.92
C THR A 219 20.05 1.65 14.81
N GLY A 220 20.22 0.42 15.31
CA GLY A 220 19.21 -0.27 16.13
C GLY A 220 18.26 -1.19 15.35
N SER A 221 18.10 -1.01 14.03
CA SER A 221 17.16 -1.84 13.25
C SER A 221 17.51 -3.33 13.20
N ASN A 222 18.79 -3.69 13.39
CA ASN A 222 19.19 -5.10 13.53
C ASN A 222 18.61 -5.75 14.79
N LEU A 223 18.49 -5.00 15.89
CA LEU A 223 17.87 -5.49 17.12
C LEU A 223 16.37 -5.74 16.90
N ASP A 224 15.68 -4.84 16.19
CA ASP A 224 14.26 -5.02 15.85
C ASP A 224 14.05 -6.23 14.93
N ARG A 225 14.92 -6.39 13.92
CA ARG A 225 14.95 -7.57 13.05
C ARG A 225 15.07 -8.86 13.85
N ASP A 226 16.02 -8.94 14.80
CA ASP A 226 16.27 -10.14 15.59
C ASP A 226 15.09 -10.48 16.51
N LYS A 227 14.49 -9.47 17.12
CA LYS A 227 13.26 -9.64 17.93
C LYS A 227 12.11 -10.18 17.09
N LEU A 228 11.91 -9.64 15.89
CA LEU A 228 10.83 -10.06 14.99
C LEU A 228 11.09 -11.47 14.43
N GLU A 229 12.32 -11.77 14.03
CA GLU A 229 12.70 -13.12 13.60
C GLU A 229 12.44 -14.15 14.69
N HIS A 230 12.89 -13.88 15.92
CA HIS A 230 12.62 -14.75 17.07
C HIS A 230 11.11 -14.93 17.30
N ARG A 231 10.34 -13.84 17.29
CA ARG A 231 8.90 -13.87 17.50
C ARG A 231 8.18 -14.69 16.44
N PHE A 232 8.46 -14.48 15.16
CA PHE A 232 7.77 -15.21 14.08
C PHE A 232 8.18 -16.68 13.98
N ARG A 233 9.44 -17.02 14.30
CA ARG A 233 9.83 -18.43 14.47
C ARG A 233 9.09 -19.10 15.62
N TRP A 234 8.94 -18.39 16.74
CA TRP A 234 8.18 -18.89 17.89
C TRP A 234 6.69 -19.09 17.57
N LEU A 235 6.14 -18.26 16.67
CA LEU A 235 4.80 -18.42 16.07
C LEU A 235 4.76 -19.42 14.90
N ARG A 236 5.79 -20.27 14.74
CA ARG A 236 5.88 -21.36 13.74
C ARG A 236 5.85 -20.91 12.28
N PHE A 237 6.39 -19.72 11.97
CA PHE A 237 6.62 -19.30 10.59
C PHE A 237 8.01 -19.73 10.09
N MET A 238 8.09 -20.05 8.79
CA MET A 238 9.35 -20.13 8.07
C MET A 238 9.87 -18.72 7.79
N VAL A 239 10.72 -18.22 8.68
CA VAL A 239 11.28 -16.88 8.59
C VAL A 239 12.49 -16.84 7.65
N GLU A 240 12.46 -15.96 6.66
CA GLU A 240 13.57 -15.64 5.76
C GLU A 240 13.94 -14.16 5.93
N VAL A 241 15.19 -13.90 6.32
CA VAL A 241 15.70 -12.54 6.54
C VAL A 241 16.57 -12.12 5.36
N LYS A 242 16.28 -10.95 4.78
CA LYS A 242 17.11 -10.32 3.74
C LYS A 242 17.54 -8.92 4.19
N ASN A 243 18.84 -8.70 4.26
CA ASN A 243 19.40 -7.41 4.70
C ASN A 243 19.86 -6.57 3.51
N ASP A 244 19.76 -5.25 3.65
CA ASP A 244 20.35 -4.24 2.77
C ASP A 244 20.05 -4.44 1.26
N LEU A 245 18.77 -4.62 0.94
CA LEU A 245 18.30 -4.78 -0.42
C LEU A 245 18.08 -3.44 -1.13
N THR A 246 18.51 -3.36 -2.39
CA THR A 246 18.12 -2.28 -3.31
C THR A 246 16.63 -2.39 -3.66
N ALA A 247 16.02 -1.32 -4.16
CA ALA A 247 14.59 -1.32 -4.51
C ALA A 247 14.24 -2.44 -5.49
N LYS A 248 15.09 -2.67 -6.50
CA LYS A 248 14.94 -3.77 -7.45
C LYS A 248 15.00 -5.13 -6.76
N LYS A 249 16.00 -5.35 -5.87
CA LYS A 249 16.15 -6.61 -5.14
C LYS A 249 15.01 -6.86 -4.15
N MET A 250 14.43 -5.82 -3.54
CA MET A 250 13.23 -5.93 -2.72
C MET A 250 12.07 -6.48 -3.54
N VAL A 251 11.79 -5.88 -4.71
CA VAL A 251 10.72 -6.35 -5.60
C VAL A 251 10.97 -7.79 -6.05
N THR A 252 12.21 -8.14 -6.42
CA THR A 252 12.56 -9.52 -6.79
C THR A 252 12.31 -10.49 -5.64
N ALA A 253 12.75 -10.16 -4.42
CA ALA A 253 12.54 -11.01 -3.25
C ALA A 253 11.04 -11.22 -2.94
N LEU A 254 10.23 -10.17 -3.05
CA LEU A 254 8.78 -10.26 -2.85
C LEU A 254 8.11 -11.12 -3.93
N MET A 255 8.50 -10.94 -5.19
CA MET A 255 8.02 -11.78 -6.29
C MET A 255 8.42 -13.24 -6.10
N GLU A 256 9.65 -13.54 -5.69
CA GLU A 256 10.08 -14.90 -5.36
C GLU A 256 9.19 -15.54 -4.30
N MET A 257 8.85 -14.80 -3.23
CA MET A 257 7.94 -15.30 -2.20
C MET A 257 6.53 -15.53 -2.76
N ALA A 258 6.01 -14.64 -3.61
CA ALA A 258 4.70 -14.78 -4.22
C ALA A 258 4.59 -16.00 -5.16
N HIS A 259 5.68 -16.37 -5.84
CA HIS A 259 5.71 -17.53 -6.74
C HIS A 259 5.85 -18.88 -6.01
N ARG A 260 6.10 -18.89 -4.69
CA ARG A 260 6.11 -20.14 -3.92
C ARG A 260 4.71 -20.73 -3.80
N ASN A 261 4.64 -22.03 -3.57
CA ASN A 261 3.38 -22.73 -3.37
C ASN A 261 2.93 -22.64 -1.90
N HIS A 262 1.92 -21.81 -1.62
CA HIS A 262 1.37 -21.59 -0.27
C HIS A 262 0.14 -22.45 0.06
N ARG A 263 -0.25 -23.40 -0.79
CA ARG A 263 -1.52 -24.14 -0.64
C ARG A 263 -1.63 -24.88 0.71
N ALA A 264 -0.54 -25.48 1.16
CA ALA A 264 -0.45 -26.25 2.40
C ALA A 264 -0.13 -25.39 3.64
N LEU A 265 -0.04 -24.07 3.48
CA LEU A 265 0.23 -23.11 4.55
C LEU A 265 -1.03 -22.31 4.84
N ASP A 266 -1.19 -21.73 6.02
CA ASP A 266 -2.41 -20.99 6.37
C ASP A 266 -2.27 -19.47 6.34
N CYS A 267 -1.05 -18.95 6.45
CA CYS A 267 -0.80 -17.51 6.56
C CYS A 267 0.45 -17.09 5.76
N PHE A 268 0.54 -15.80 5.46
CA PHE A 268 1.72 -15.19 4.87
C PHE A 268 2.02 -13.85 5.54
N VAL A 269 3.30 -13.61 5.83
CA VAL A 269 3.76 -12.40 6.52
C VAL A 269 4.90 -11.74 5.76
N VAL A 270 4.86 -10.42 5.66
CA VAL A 270 5.98 -9.59 5.20
C VAL A 270 6.25 -8.51 6.24
N VAL A 271 7.50 -8.39 6.66
CA VAL A 271 8.00 -7.30 7.51
C VAL A 271 9.01 -6.50 6.71
N ILE A 272 8.88 -5.17 6.68
CA ILE A 272 9.84 -4.28 6.04
C ILE A 272 10.28 -3.22 7.05
N LEU A 273 11.59 -3.17 7.34
CA LEU A 273 12.24 -2.18 8.18
C LEU A 273 13.16 -1.33 7.28
N SER A 274 12.77 -0.09 7.00
CA SER A 274 13.55 0.80 6.12
C SER A 274 13.24 2.28 6.37
N HIS A 275 13.90 3.17 5.65
CA HIS A 275 13.40 4.53 5.46
C HIS A 275 12.16 4.51 4.58
N GLY A 276 11.32 5.54 4.71
CA GLY A 276 10.14 5.69 3.89
C GLY A 276 9.90 7.13 3.48
N CYS A 277 9.00 7.30 2.52
CA CYS A 277 8.56 8.60 2.06
C CYS A 277 7.09 8.56 1.69
N GLN A 278 6.50 9.75 1.57
CA GLN A 278 5.18 9.88 1.01
C GLN A 278 5.21 9.57 -0.48
N ALA A 279 4.26 8.76 -0.92
CA ALA A 279 4.08 8.42 -2.32
C ALA A 279 2.61 8.56 -2.72
N SER A 280 2.40 8.98 -3.96
CA SER A 280 1.07 8.91 -4.58
C SER A 280 0.63 7.46 -4.66
N HIS A 281 -0.60 7.21 -4.24
CA HIS A 281 -1.19 5.88 -4.15
C HIS A 281 -2.69 5.97 -4.44
N LEU A 282 -3.29 4.83 -4.79
CA LEU A 282 -4.73 4.66 -4.93
C LEU A 282 -5.32 3.96 -3.69
N GLN A 283 -4.58 3.02 -3.11
CA GLN A 283 -5.09 2.16 -2.03
C GLN A 283 -4.26 2.24 -0.75
N PHE A 284 -2.92 2.19 -0.87
CA PHE A 284 -2.02 2.10 0.28
C PHE A 284 -1.00 3.24 0.28
N PRO A 285 -0.99 4.12 1.29
CA PRO A 285 -0.08 5.25 1.36
C PRO A 285 1.37 4.83 1.54
N GLY A 286 2.26 5.70 1.05
CA GLY A 286 3.68 5.65 1.34
C GLY A 286 4.49 4.72 0.45
N ALA A 287 5.80 4.83 0.60
CA ALA A 287 6.78 4.00 -0.04
C ALA A 287 7.95 3.74 0.91
N VAL A 288 8.68 2.65 0.64
CA VAL A 288 9.89 2.25 1.38
C VAL A 288 11.10 2.33 0.47
N TYR A 289 12.21 2.80 1.01
CA TYR A 289 13.47 2.91 0.26
C TYR A 289 14.23 1.58 0.21
N GLY A 290 14.83 1.30 -0.94
CA GLY A 290 15.95 0.40 -1.06
C GLY A 290 17.26 1.07 -0.66
N THR A 291 18.31 0.28 -0.48
CA THR A 291 19.65 0.78 -0.15
C THR A 291 20.28 1.64 -1.24
N ASP A 292 19.75 1.61 -2.45
CA ASP A 292 20.10 2.46 -3.59
C ASP A 292 19.44 3.85 -3.54
N GLY A 293 18.58 4.13 -2.56
CA GLY A 293 17.84 5.40 -2.46
C GLY A 293 16.63 5.49 -3.40
N CYS A 294 16.36 4.44 -4.18
CA CYS A 294 15.11 4.31 -4.93
C CYS A 294 14.00 3.79 -4.02
N SER A 295 12.76 4.22 -4.23
CA SER A 295 11.62 3.79 -3.41
C SER A 295 10.72 2.77 -4.12
N VAL A 296 10.04 1.95 -3.32
CA VAL A 296 9.00 1.00 -3.75
C VAL A 296 7.72 1.33 -3.01
N SER A 297 6.64 1.62 -3.75
CA SER A 297 5.35 1.94 -3.13
C SER A 297 4.78 0.75 -2.35
N ILE A 298 4.14 1.02 -1.22
CA ILE A 298 3.46 -0.01 -0.43
C ILE A 298 2.36 -0.67 -1.24
N GLU A 299 1.63 0.11 -2.04
CA GLU A 299 0.62 -0.40 -2.97
C GLU A 299 1.20 -1.47 -3.92
N LYS A 300 2.38 -1.23 -4.50
CA LYS A 300 3.04 -2.22 -5.36
C LYS A 300 3.39 -3.49 -4.59
N ILE A 301 3.86 -3.35 -3.35
CA ILE A 301 4.25 -4.48 -2.49
C ILE A 301 3.02 -5.35 -2.16
N VAL A 302 1.91 -4.74 -1.74
CA VAL A 302 0.67 -5.47 -1.40
C VAL A 302 0.07 -6.12 -2.64
N ASN A 303 0.07 -5.42 -3.79
CA ASN A 303 -0.52 -5.93 -5.03
C ASN A 303 0.18 -7.16 -5.60
N ILE A 304 1.46 -7.39 -5.27
CA ILE A 304 2.16 -8.64 -5.62
C ILE A 304 1.43 -9.87 -5.05
N PHE A 305 0.77 -9.74 -3.89
CA PHE A 305 0.13 -10.86 -3.17
C PHE A 305 -1.41 -10.85 -3.29
N ASN A 306 -1.96 -10.13 -4.27
CA ASN A 306 -3.40 -10.17 -4.54
C ASN A 306 -3.83 -11.50 -5.19
N GLY A 307 -5.14 -11.67 -5.42
CA GLY A 307 -5.69 -12.93 -5.96
C GLY A 307 -5.15 -13.34 -7.34
N SER A 308 -4.70 -12.38 -8.16
CA SER A 308 -4.05 -12.65 -9.45
C SER A 308 -2.55 -12.93 -9.33
N GLY A 309 -1.85 -12.21 -8.44
CA GLY A 309 -0.40 -12.30 -8.28
C GLY A 309 0.04 -13.49 -7.44
N CYS A 310 -0.78 -13.94 -6.50
CA CYS A 310 -0.51 -15.12 -5.68
C CYS A 310 -1.79 -15.91 -5.37
N PRO A 311 -2.31 -16.70 -6.34
CA PRO A 311 -3.56 -17.44 -6.17
C PRO A 311 -3.55 -18.47 -5.04
N SER A 312 -2.36 -19.01 -4.70
CA SER A 312 -2.18 -19.98 -3.60
C SER A 312 -2.44 -19.38 -2.21
N LEU A 313 -2.47 -18.04 -2.09
CA LEU A 313 -2.86 -17.29 -0.89
C LEU A 313 -4.33 -16.80 -0.92
N GLY A 314 -5.14 -17.28 -1.86
CA GLY A 314 -6.58 -16.99 -1.93
C GLY A 314 -7.29 -17.46 -0.65
N GLY A 315 -8.07 -16.58 -0.03
CA GLY A 315 -8.79 -16.88 1.22
C GLY A 315 -7.92 -17.01 2.48
N LYS A 316 -6.61 -16.79 2.38
CA LYS A 316 -5.66 -16.84 3.50
C LYS A 316 -5.26 -15.43 3.98
N PRO A 317 -5.06 -15.20 5.28
CA PRO A 317 -4.58 -13.93 5.81
C PRO A 317 -3.17 -13.59 5.30
N LYS A 318 -2.99 -12.33 4.91
CA LYS A 318 -1.73 -11.74 4.42
C LYS A 318 -1.41 -10.52 5.26
N LEU A 319 -0.37 -10.61 6.10
CA LEU A 319 -0.02 -9.57 7.06
C LEU A 319 1.22 -8.80 6.58
N PHE A 320 1.16 -7.47 6.66
CA PHE A 320 2.26 -6.58 6.29
C PHE A 320 2.60 -5.66 7.47
N PHE A 321 3.83 -5.72 7.95
CA PHE A 321 4.35 -4.85 9.00
C PHE A 321 5.41 -3.93 8.41
N ILE A 322 5.10 -2.64 8.29
CA ILE A 322 5.95 -1.65 7.63
C ILE A 322 6.46 -0.64 8.66
N GLN A 323 7.71 -0.81 9.10
CA GLN A 323 8.40 0.18 9.92
C GLN A 323 9.18 1.12 9.01
N ALA A 324 8.56 2.25 8.67
CA ALA A 324 9.15 3.30 7.84
C ALA A 324 8.46 4.64 8.08
N CYS A 325 9.12 5.74 7.73
CA CYS A 325 8.52 7.07 7.79
C CYS A 325 7.40 7.22 6.74
N GLY A 326 6.25 7.81 7.12
CA GLY A 326 5.14 8.08 6.18
C GLY A 326 5.34 9.32 5.28
N GLY A 327 6.36 10.13 5.57
CA GLY A 327 6.55 11.47 5.02
C GLY A 327 5.97 12.56 5.93
N GLY A 328 6.45 13.80 5.76
CA GLY A 328 6.09 14.96 6.57
C GLY A 328 7.30 15.57 7.31
N GLU A 329 7.35 16.89 7.37
CA GLU A 329 8.20 17.60 8.33
C GLU A 329 7.69 17.31 9.75
N TRP A 330 8.60 17.12 10.69
CA TRP A 330 8.25 17.08 12.10
C TRP A 330 7.69 18.46 12.50
N PRO A 331 6.44 18.58 12.98
CA PRO A 331 5.96 19.82 13.55
C PRO A 331 6.63 20.02 14.91
N GLY A 332 7.84 20.60 14.94
CA GLY A 332 8.45 21.03 16.20
C GLY A 332 9.94 20.76 16.39
N ALA A 333 10.79 21.06 15.42
CA ALA A 333 12.22 21.26 15.67
C ALA A 333 12.65 22.68 15.27
N ARG A 334 12.15 23.68 16.00
CA ARG A 334 12.83 24.98 16.10
C ARG A 334 13.81 24.84 17.25
N TRP A 335 15.08 24.64 16.94
CA TRP A 335 16.14 24.84 17.92
C TRP A 335 16.32 26.35 18.06
N GLU A 336 15.85 26.91 19.17
CA GLU A 336 16.37 28.18 19.70
C GLU A 336 17.71 27.93 20.40
#